data_AF-X1AHE6-F1
#
_entry.id   AF-X1AHE6-F1
#
_cell.length_a   1.000
_cell.length_b   1.000
_cell.length_c   1.000
_cell.angle_alpha   90.00
_cell.angle_beta   90.00
_cell.angle_gamma   90.00
#
_symmetry.space_group_name_H-M   'P 1'
#
loop_
_entity.id
_entity.type
_entity.pdbx_description
1 polymer ?
#
loop_
_entity_poly.entity_id
_entity_poly.type
_entity_poly.pdbx_seq_one_letter_code
_entity_poly.pdbx_strand_id
1 'polypeptide(L)'
;VDPAVDLSSVFRPRALPLLSAEMTIDGEKLVWTTFSNDQIDLNYSDPSVLVEIIDLLLFYVERGARLIRLDAIGYAWKQIGTSSLNLPQAHSLVKIFRSVFNIAAPQVGLITETNVPHEENIRYFGEPSFDVEQTDIPLSGDEAQLVYQFSLAPLILHSFYSGDVSVLTKWVRTLSVPYQNSSFFNFIASHDGIGVMPAKGLLTDAEIE
;
A
#
# COMPACT_ATOMS: atom_id res chain seq x y z
N VAL A 1 -21.73 -6.88 7.27
CA VAL A 1 -22.38 -6.12 6.16
C VAL A 1 -23.69 -6.82 5.82
N ASP A 2 -24.77 -6.09 5.49
CA ASP A 2 -26.02 -6.71 5.06
C ASP A 2 -25.80 -7.40 3.69
N PRO A 3 -26.18 -8.69 3.51
CA PRO A 3 -26.00 -9.41 2.25
C PRO A 3 -26.64 -8.74 1.02
N ALA A 4 -27.63 -7.86 1.20
CA ALA A 4 -28.28 -7.14 0.12
C ALA A 4 -27.49 -5.91 -0.37
N VAL A 5 -26.39 -5.55 0.29
CA VAL A 5 -25.55 -4.42 -0.10
C VAL A 5 -24.77 -4.75 -1.37
N ASP A 6 -24.85 -3.85 -2.36
CA ASP A 6 -24.04 -3.95 -3.56
C ASP A 6 -22.57 -3.62 -3.26
N LEU A 7 -21.71 -4.62 -3.44
CA LEU A 7 -20.26 -4.54 -3.24
C LEU A 7 -19.50 -4.73 -4.57
N SER A 8 -20.19 -4.67 -5.71
CA SER A 8 -19.60 -4.92 -7.03
C SER A 8 -18.48 -3.94 -7.41
N SER A 9 -18.53 -2.71 -6.87
CA SER A 9 -17.49 -1.69 -7.09
C SER A 9 -16.17 -1.96 -6.37
N VAL A 10 -16.14 -2.86 -5.37
CA VAL A 10 -14.94 -3.12 -4.57
C VAL A 10 -13.88 -3.80 -5.44
N PHE A 11 -12.66 -3.28 -5.44
CA PHE A 11 -11.54 -3.92 -6.11
C PHE A 11 -11.15 -5.18 -5.34
N ARG A 12 -10.97 -6.30 -6.07
CA ARG A 12 -10.70 -7.60 -5.46
C ARG A 12 -9.39 -8.18 -6.01
N PRO A 13 -8.38 -8.42 -5.16
CA PRO A 13 -7.13 -9.04 -5.58
C PRO A 13 -7.29 -10.55 -5.84
N ARG A 14 -8.36 -11.17 -5.29
CA ARG A 14 -8.67 -12.59 -5.40
C ARG A 14 -10.11 -12.81 -5.86
N ALA A 15 -10.35 -13.95 -6.53
CA ALA A 15 -11.69 -14.35 -6.96
C ALA A 15 -12.60 -14.87 -5.82
N LEU A 16 -12.10 -14.96 -4.58
CA LEU A 16 -12.83 -15.47 -3.40
C LEU A 16 -13.84 -14.47 -2.83
N PRO A 17 -15.05 -14.89 -2.42
CA PRO A 17 -16.09 -13.99 -1.92
C PRO A 17 -15.57 -12.95 -0.91
N LEU A 18 -16.02 -11.70 -1.06
CA LEU A 18 -15.59 -10.58 -0.20
C LEU A 18 -16.10 -10.70 1.24
N LEU A 19 -17.24 -11.39 1.42
CA LEU A 19 -17.85 -11.59 2.73
C LEU A 19 -17.75 -13.06 3.12
N SER A 20 -17.32 -13.31 4.34
CA SER A 20 -17.29 -14.64 4.97
C SER A 20 -18.24 -14.67 6.15
N ALA A 21 -18.92 -15.80 6.36
CA ALA A 21 -19.78 -16.01 7.52
C ALA A 21 -18.93 -16.52 8.68
N GLU A 22 -18.92 -15.79 9.78
CA GLU A 22 -18.12 -16.10 10.97
C GLU A 22 -18.98 -16.10 12.23
N MET A 23 -18.63 -16.98 13.18
CA MET A 23 -19.30 -17.06 14.46
C MET A 23 -18.73 -16.03 15.44
N THR A 24 -19.57 -15.11 15.92
CA THR A 24 -19.21 -14.16 16.97
C THR A 24 -19.96 -14.45 18.26
N ILE A 25 -19.63 -13.71 19.33
CA ILE A 25 -20.38 -13.77 20.60
C ILE A 25 -21.86 -13.42 20.44
N ASP A 26 -22.23 -12.70 19.37
CA ASP A 26 -23.59 -12.27 19.05
C ASP A 26 -24.23 -13.13 17.93
N GLY A 27 -23.66 -14.31 17.66
CA GLY A 27 -24.11 -15.24 16.62
C GLY A 27 -23.40 -15.06 15.29
N GLU A 28 -23.98 -15.60 14.21
CA GLU A 28 -23.37 -15.57 12.88
C GLU A 28 -23.41 -14.17 12.29
N LYS A 29 -22.27 -13.71 11.76
CA LYS A 29 -22.13 -12.41 11.09
C LYS A 29 -21.37 -12.58 9.79
N LEU A 30 -21.76 -11.78 8.79
CA LEU A 30 -20.96 -11.59 7.57
C LEU A 30 -19.90 -10.52 7.82
N VAL A 31 -18.64 -10.95 7.80
CA VAL A 31 -17.45 -10.11 7.98
C VAL A 31 -16.73 -9.89 6.66
N TRP A 32 -16.02 -8.77 6.55
CA TRP A 32 -15.28 -8.39 5.34
C TRP A 32 -13.92 -9.12 5.34
N THR A 33 -13.63 -9.83 4.25
CA THR A 33 -12.44 -10.68 4.08
C THR A 33 -11.88 -10.47 2.67
N THR A 34 -11.05 -9.43 2.50
CA THR A 34 -10.53 -8.98 1.21
C THR A 34 -9.67 -10.03 0.51
N PHE A 35 -8.91 -10.80 1.27
CA PHE A 35 -7.87 -11.70 0.75
C PHE A 35 -8.25 -13.18 0.86
N SER A 36 -8.62 -13.62 2.05
CA SER A 36 -9.05 -14.98 2.35
C SER A 36 -10.00 -15.01 3.55
N ASN A 37 -10.79 -16.07 3.67
CA ASN A 37 -11.81 -16.20 4.71
C ASN A 37 -11.25 -16.24 6.14
N ASP A 38 -9.99 -16.63 6.32
CA ASP A 38 -9.26 -16.61 7.60
C ASP A 38 -8.66 -15.23 7.92
N GLN A 39 -8.80 -14.24 7.04
CA GLN A 39 -8.24 -12.89 7.18
C GLN A 39 -9.37 -11.86 7.24
N ILE A 40 -9.86 -11.60 8.46
CA ILE A 40 -10.89 -10.59 8.70
C ILE A 40 -10.26 -9.18 8.65
N ASP A 41 -10.79 -8.33 7.77
CA ASP A 41 -10.35 -6.94 7.65
C ASP A 41 -10.64 -6.13 8.91
N LEU A 42 -9.64 -5.38 9.38
CA LEU A 42 -9.82 -4.42 10.46
C LEU A 42 -10.66 -3.22 10.01
N ASN A 43 -11.51 -2.72 10.92
CA ASN A 43 -12.35 -1.56 10.69
C ASN A 43 -11.69 -0.27 11.21
N TYR A 44 -10.86 0.37 10.38
CA TYR A 44 -10.20 1.64 10.73
C TYR A 44 -11.16 2.84 10.85
N SER A 45 -12.44 2.71 10.48
CA SER A 45 -13.43 3.76 10.76
C SER A 45 -13.82 3.83 12.23
N ASP A 46 -13.55 2.77 13.00
CA ASP A 46 -13.63 2.77 14.46
C ASP A 46 -12.30 3.32 15.04
N PRO A 47 -12.31 4.48 15.72
CA PRO A 47 -11.09 5.06 16.27
C PRO A 47 -10.38 4.16 17.30
N SER A 48 -11.11 3.26 17.97
CA SER A 48 -10.49 2.33 18.93
C SER A 48 -9.53 1.36 18.24
N VAL A 49 -9.87 0.89 17.04
CA VAL A 49 -9.00 0.03 16.22
C VAL A 49 -7.73 0.77 15.83
N LEU A 50 -7.84 2.05 15.46
CA LEU A 50 -6.67 2.87 15.12
C LEU A 50 -5.72 3.01 16.32
N VAL A 51 -6.24 3.28 17.51
CA VAL A 51 -5.44 3.40 18.74
C VAL A 51 -4.72 2.08 19.04
N GLU A 52 -5.43 0.96 19.03
CA GLU A 52 -4.86 -0.37 19.28
C GLU A 52 -3.74 -0.71 18.27
N ILE A 53 -3.92 -0.35 17.00
CA ILE A 53 -2.88 -0.57 15.98
C ILE A 53 -1.67 0.32 16.22
N ILE A 54 -1.85 1.59 16.61
CA ILE A 54 -0.74 2.48 16.98
C ILE A 54 0.05 1.90 18.16
N ASP A 55 -0.64 1.42 19.19
CA ASP A 55 0.00 0.81 20.36
C ASP A 55 0.78 -0.46 19.98
N LEU A 56 0.21 -1.31 19.11
CA LEU A 56 0.89 -2.49 18.58
C LEU A 56 2.14 -2.14 17.75
N LEU A 57 2.05 -1.11 16.91
CA LEU A 57 3.18 -0.64 16.12
C LEU A 57 4.30 -0.11 17.02
N LEU A 58 3.97 0.68 18.03
CA LEU A 58 4.93 1.19 19.03
C LEU A 58 5.55 0.07 19.84
N PHE A 59 4.79 -0.97 20.19
CA PHE A 59 5.31 -2.16 20.84
C PHE A 59 6.41 -2.83 20.00
N TYR A 60 6.21 -3.03 18.69
CA TYR A 60 7.26 -3.60 17.83
C TYR A 60 8.48 -2.69 17.72
N VAL A 61 8.29 -1.38 17.70
CA VAL A 61 9.39 -0.40 17.70
C VAL A 61 10.20 -0.47 19.00
N GLU A 62 9.54 -0.58 20.15
CA GLU A 62 10.18 -0.80 21.45
C GLU A 62 11.02 -2.09 21.46
N ARG A 63 10.54 -3.14 20.77
CA ARG A 63 11.26 -4.40 20.59
C ARG A 63 12.38 -4.35 19.55
N GLY A 64 12.67 -3.19 18.99
CA GLY A 64 13.83 -2.97 18.12
C GLY A 64 13.53 -2.90 16.63
N ALA A 65 12.26 -2.91 16.23
CA ALA A 65 11.91 -2.65 14.83
C ALA A 65 12.45 -1.27 14.39
N ARG A 66 12.98 -1.21 13.16
CA ARG A 66 13.52 0.01 12.53
C ARG A 66 12.84 0.34 11.22
N LEU A 67 12.19 -0.65 10.60
CA LEU A 67 11.37 -0.50 9.42
C LEU A 67 10.04 -1.20 9.69
N ILE A 68 8.94 -0.52 9.42
CA ILE A 68 7.60 -1.06 9.52
C ILE A 68 7.01 -1.10 8.12
N ARG A 69 6.72 -2.32 7.64
CA ARG A 69 6.03 -2.55 6.37
C ARG A 69 4.53 -2.53 6.61
N LEU A 70 3.87 -1.53 6.04
CA LEU A 70 2.41 -1.38 6.05
C LEU A 70 1.83 -2.26 4.94
N ASP A 71 1.62 -3.52 5.28
CA ASP A 71 0.99 -4.53 4.43
C ASP A 71 -0.45 -4.13 4.07
N ALA A 72 -0.84 -4.30 2.80
CA ALA A 72 -2.20 -4.08 2.34
C ALA A 72 -2.82 -2.71 2.71
N ILE A 73 -2.00 -1.68 2.94
CA ILE A 73 -2.46 -0.39 3.48
C ILE A 73 -3.47 0.31 2.57
N GLY A 74 -3.40 0.07 1.25
CA GLY A 74 -4.38 0.55 0.28
C GLY A 74 -5.81 0.08 0.55
N TYR A 75 -5.99 -1.06 1.21
CA TYR A 75 -7.30 -1.66 1.55
C TYR A 75 -7.79 -1.29 2.96
N ALA A 76 -7.03 -0.48 3.71
CA ALA A 76 -7.32 -0.21 5.11
C ALA A 76 -8.68 0.47 5.32
N TRP A 77 -9.11 1.34 4.40
CA TRP A 77 -10.38 2.06 4.49
C TRP A 77 -11.44 1.52 3.52
N LYS A 78 -12.67 1.34 4.03
CA LYS A 78 -13.77 0.73 3.30
C LYS A 78 -14.86 1.76 3.05
N GLN A 79 -15.28 1.90 1.80
CA GLN A 79 -16.40 2.76 1.43
C GLN A 79 -17.23 2.08 0.35
N ILE A 80 -18.45 1.68 0.71
CA ILE A 80 -19.42 1.06 -0.21
C ILE A 80 -19.67 1.99 -1.40
N GLY A 81 -19.75 1.41 -2.60
CA GLY A 81 -19.89 2.15 -3.86
C GLY A 81 -18.56 2.65 -4.46
N THR A 82 -17.42 2.37 -3.82
CA THR A 82 -16.07 2.69 -4.34
C THR A 82 -15.22 1.41 -4.46
N SER A 83 -14.02 1.54 -5.04
CA SER A 83 -13.03 0.45 -5.07
C SER A 83 -12.60 -0.02 -3.68
N SER A 84 -12.73 0.82 -2.64
CA SER A 84 -12.12 0.59 -1.31
C SER A 84 -10.61 0.29 -1.40
N LEU A 85 -9.95 0.84 -2.42
CA LEU A 85 -8.52 0.75 -2.66
C LEU A 85 -7.95 2.15 -2.81
N ASN A 86 -6.85 2.45 -2.11
CA ASN A 86 -6.11 3.72 -2.14
C ASN A 86 -6.99 4.95 -1.90
N LEU A 87 -8.02 4.80 -1.05
CA LEU A 87 -8.88 5.93 -0.69
C LEU A 87 -8.08 7.00 0.08
N PRO A 88 -8.48 8.28 0.05
CA PRO A 88 -7.80 9.35 0.80
C PRO A 88 -7.60 9.05 2.29
N GLN A 89 -8.52 8.30 2.89
CA GLN A 89 -8.44 7.88 4.28
C GLN A 89 -7.31 6.86 4.52
N ALA A 90 -6.96 6.02 3.54
CA ALA A 90 -5.81 5.14 3.63
C ALA A 90 -4.50 5.95 3.71
N HIS A 91 -4.38 7.01 2.90
CA HIS A 91 -3.28 7.98 2.99
C HIS A 91 -3.26 8.67 4.36
N SER A 92 -4.42 9.13 4.86
CA SER A 92 -4.52 9.72 6.20
C SER A 92 -4.02 8.79 7.32
N LEU A 93 -4.29 7.48 7.22
CA LEU A 93 -3.74 6.50 8.17
C LEU A 93 -2.21 6.47 8.15
N VAL A 94 -1.60 6.48 6.96
CA VAL A 94 -0.13 6.54 6.81
C VAL A 94 0.43 7.83 7.41
N LYS A 95 -0.22 8.98 7.18
CA LYS A 95 0.17 10.27 7.78
C LYS A 95 0.11 10.25 9.31
N ILE A 96 -0.92 9.60 9.87
CA ILE A 96 -1.07 9.44 11.33
C ILE A 96 0.08 8.58 11.87
N PHE A 97 0.35 7.40 11.28
CA PHE A 97 1.46 6.54 11.70
C PHE A 97 2.81 7.26 11.57
N ARG A 98 3.02 7.99 10.46
CA ARG A 98 4.22 8.81 10.23
C ARG A 98 4.40 9.86 11.33
N SER A 99 3.32 10.57 11.68
CA SER A 99 3.33 11.61 12.72
C SER A 99 3.63 11.04 14.10
N VAL A 100 3.04 9.90 14.45
CA VAL A 100 3.34 9.21 15.73
C VAL A 100 4.82 8.84 15.81
N PHE A 101 5.38 8.26 14.75
CA PHE A 101 6.80 7.90 14.74
C PHE A 101 7.73 9.10 14.70
N ASN A 102 7.38 10.19 14.03
CA ASN A 102 8.17 11.43 14.10
C ASN A 102 8.36 11.92 15.55
N ILE A 103 7.35 11.73 16.40
CA ILE A 103 7.39 12.14 17.82
C ILE A 103 8.08 11.06 18.68
N ALA A 104 7.66 9.80 18.56
CA ALA A 104 8.03 8.75 19.49
C ALA A 104 9.31 7.99 19.10
N ALA A 105 9.60 7.87 17.80
CA ALA A 105 10.69 7.06 17.26
C ALA A 105 11.13 7.53 15.86
N PRO A 106 11.71 8.74 15.72
CA PRO A 106 11.99 9.37 14.42
C PRO A 106 12.96 8.57 13.53
N GLN A 107 13.72 7.65 14.12
CA GLN A 107 14.60 6.72 13.40
C GLN A 107 13.87 5.58 12.67
N VAL A 108 12.56 5.40 12.88
CA VAL A 108 11.78 4.32 12.26
C VAL A 108 11.30 4.75 10.87
N GLY A 109 11.62 3.92 9.87
CA GLY A 109 11.12 4.09 8.51
C GLY A 109 9.80 3.38 8.28
N LEU A 110 8.89 4.01 7.56
CA LEU A 110 7.70 3.37 7.01
C LEU A 110 7.96 2.94 5.57
N ILE A 111 7.54 1.71 5.26
CA ILE A 111 7.44 1.23 3.88
C ILE A 111 6.00 0.84 3.58
N THR A 112 5.38 1.46 2.57
CA THR A 112 4.04 1.07 2.13
C THR A 112 4.14 -0.06 1.13
N GLU A 113 3.26 -1.05 1.27
CA GLU A 113 3.10 -2.09 0.28
C GLU A 113 1.75 -1.93 -0.44
N THR A 114 1.82 -1.47 -1.70
CA THR A 114 0.66 -1.32 -2.58
C THR A 114 0.98 -1.81 -4.00
N ASN A 115 0.48 -3.00 -4.33
CA ASN A 115 0.67 -3.64 -5.62
C ASN A 115 -0.29 -3.07 -6.69
N VAL A 116 -0.10 -1.80 -7.03
CA VAL A 116 -0.93 -0.99 -7.94
C VAL A 116 -0.06 -0.33 -9.02
N PRO A 117 -0.65 0.32 -10.06
CA PRO A 117 0.13 1.04 -11.07
C PRO A 117 1.11 2.05 -10.45
N HIS A 118 2.26 2.25 -11.11
CA HIS A 118 3.39 3.02 -10.57
C HIS A 118 2.97 4.39 -10.00
N GLU A 119 2.20 5.17 -10.78
CA GLU A 119 1.75 6.51 -10.39
C GLU A 119 0.87 6.52 -9.13
N GLU A 120 0.07 5.49 -8.90
CA GLU A 120 -0.74 5.38 -7.68
C GLU A 120 0.11 4.99 -6.48
N ASN A 121 1.05 4.06 -6.69
CA ASN A 121 1.93 3.56 -5.65
C ASN A 121 2.86 4.65 -5.10
N ILE A 122 3.45 5.50 -5.95
CA ILE A 122 4.37 6.56 -5.50
C ILE A 122 3.70 7.71 -4.74
N ARG A 123 2.36 7.83 -4.81
CA ARG A 123 1.61 8.84 -4.03
C ARG A 123 1.74 8.64 -2.52
N TYR A 124 2.11 7.44 -2.09
CA TYR A 124 2.37 7.13 -0.68
C TYR A 124 3.64 7.76 -0.10
N PHE A 125 4.43 8.49 -0.90
CA PHE A 125 5.43 9.41 -0.35
C PHE A 125 4.78 10.64 0.31
N GLY A 126 3.53 10.96 -0.04
CA GLY A 126 2.78 12.09 0.52
C GLY A 126 3.24 13.45 -0.01
N GLU A 127 2.77 14.51 0.64
CA GLU A 127 3.07 15.90 0.31
C GLU A 127 4.28 16.40 1.13
N PRO A 128 4.99 17.47 0.69
CA PRO A 128 6.11 18.01 1.44
C PRO A 128 5.69 18.41 2.87
N SER A 129 6.43 17.95 3.89
CA SER A 129 6.13 18.27 5.29
C SER A 129 6.49 19.72 5.64
N PHE A 130 5.79 20.38 6.57
CA PHE A 130 5.88 21.83 6.84
C PHE A 130 7.25 22.40 7.29
N ASP A 131 8.24 21.56 7.62
CA ASP A 131 9.57 21.98 8.09
C ASP A 131 10.64 22.02 6.97
N VAL A 132 10.28 22.49 5.77
CA VAL A 132 11.23 22.55 4.64
C VAL A 132 12.08 23.82 4.70
N GLU A 133 13.38 23.68 4.97
CA GLU A 133 14.37 24.69 4.59
C GLU A 133 14.36 24.85 3.06
N GLN A 134 14.46 26.09 2.56
CA GLN A 134 14.52 26.40 1.12
C GLN A 134 15.72 25.74 0.44
N THR A 135 15.53 24.49 0.03
CA THR A 135 16.45 23.66 -0.74
C THR A 135 15.73 23.23 -2.02
N ASP A 136 16.47 22.86 -3.08
CA ASP A 136 15.86 22.50 -4.37
C ASP A 136 15.00 21.22 -4.30
N ILE A 137 15.19 20.38 -3.28
CA ILE A 137 14.44 19.13 -3.06
C ILE A 137 14.03 19.08 -1.57
N PRO A 138 12.73 18.97 -1.23
CA PRO A 138 12.29 18.93 0.16
C PRO A 138 12.89 17.74 0.93
N LEU A 139 13.12 17.93 2.24
CA LEU A 139 13.75 16.91 3.07
C LEU A 139 12.90 15.64 3.20
N SER A 140 11.58 15.79 3.39
CA SER A 140 10.64 14.70 3.69
C SER A 140 9.24 14.99 3.16
N GLY A 141 8.52 13.92 2.86
CA GLY A 141 7.06 13.92 2.74
C GLY A 141 6.38 13.65 4.09
N ASP A 142 5.06 13.79 4.11
CA ASP A 142 4.19 13.57 5.27
C ASP A 142 3.65 12.13 5.40
N GLU A 143 4.01 11.22 4.49
CA GLU A 143 3.67 9.79 4.52
C GLU A 143 4.91 8.88 4.63
N ALA A 144 4.99 7.80 3.86
CA ALA A 144 6.04 6.80 3.97
C ALA A 144 7.35 7.27 3.34
N GLN A 145 8.48 6.87 3.94
CA GLN A 145 9.80 7.17 3.38
C GLN A 145 10.22 6.15 2.31
N LEU A 146 9.65 4.95 2.34
CA LEU A 146 9.95 3.91 1.36
C LEU A 146 8.67 3.44 0.66
N VAL A 147 8.78 3.22 -0.64
CA VAL A 147 7.70 2.66 -1.47
C VAL A 147 8.30 1.56 -2.34
N TYR A 148 7.62 0.41 -2.42
CA TYR A 148 8.03 -0.70 -3.29
C TYR A 148 8.00 -0.31 -4.77
N GLN A 149 9.01 -0.70 -5.54
CA GLN A 149 8.97 -0.59 -7.01
C GLN A 149 8.39 -1.83 -7.65
N PHE A 150 7.07 -1.99 -7.46
CA PHE A 150 6.32 -3.13 -7.96
C PHE A 150 6.36 -3.30 -9.48
N SER A 151 6.54 -2.22 -10.25
CA SER A 151 6.68 -2.28 -11.71
C SER A 151 8.01 -2.88 -12.18
N LEU A 152 9.05 -2.92 -11.34
CA LEU A 152 10.38 -3.38 -11.74
C LEU A 152 10.39 -4.85 -12.17
N ALA A 153 9.84 -5.73 -11.33
CA ALA A 153 9.82 -7.18 -11.57
C ALA A 153 9.10 -7.58 -12.88
N PRO A 154 7.85 -7.14 -13.15
CA PRO A 154 7.17 -7.50 -14.40
C PRO A 154 7.83 -6.88 -15.63
N LEU A 155 8.42 -5.68 -15.54
CA LEU A 155 9.13 -5.08 -16.67
C LEU A 155 10.43 -5.82 -17.00
N ILE A 156 11.16 -6.29 -15.98
CA ILE A 156 12.32 -7.17 -16.19
C ILE A 156 11.89 -8.47 -16.87
N LEU A 157 10.82 -9.10 -16.39
CA LEU A 157 10.27 -10.33 -16.98
C LEU A 157 9.87 -10.11 -18.44
N HIS A 158 9.14 -9.03 -18.73
CA HIS A 158 8.76 -8.65 -20.09
C HIS A 158 9.99 -8.45 -21.00
N SER A 159 11.04 -7.79 -20.51
CA SER A 159 12.26 -7.59 -21.29
C SER A 159 13.01 -8.88 -21.60
N PHE A 160 13.03 -9.84 -20.68
CA PHE A 160 13.57 -11.17 -20.95
C PHE A 160 12.72 -11.93 -21.97
N TYR A 161 11.39 -11.85 -21.86
CA TYR A 161 10.47 -12.57 -22.74
C TYR A 161 10.48 -12.02 -24.18
N SER A 162 10.40 -10.70 -24.33
CA SER A 162 10.35 -10.03 -25.64
C SER A 162 11.73 -9.84 -26.29
N GLY A 163 12.81 -9.89 -25.50
CA GLY A 163 14.14 -9.50 -25.96
C GLY A 163 14.32 -7.99 -26.14
N ASP A 164 13.39 -7.16 -25.64
CA ASP A 164 13.41 -5.70 -25.75
C ASP A 164 13.43 -5.00 -24.37
N VAL A 165 14.42 -4.13 -24.17
CA VAL A 165 14.62 -3.35 -22.94
C VAL A 165 14.09 -1.92 -23.04
N SER A 166 13.42 -1.56 -24.14
CA SER A 166 12.97 -0.19 -24.42
C SER A 166 11.99 0.33 -23.37
N VAL A 167 10.99 -0.47 -23.00
CA VAL A 167 9.99 -0.09 -21.98
C VAL A 167 10.64 0.07 -20.60
N LEU A 168 11.44 -0.92 -20.17
CA LEU A 168 12.17 -0.86 -18.90
C LEU A 168 13.07 0.37 -18.83
N THR A 169 13.85 0.62 -19.88
CA THR A 169 14.77 1.77 -19.95
C THR A 169 14.02 3.10 -19.92
N LYS A 170 12.89 3.20 -20.63
CA LYS A 170 12.05 4.39 -20.64
C LYS A 170 11.50 4.67 -19.24
N TRP A 171 10.95 3.66 -18.57
CA TRP A 171 10.42 3.79 -17.22
C TRP A 171 11.51 4.12 -16.18
N VAL A 172 12.67 3.46 -16.21
CA VAL A 172 13.78 3.78 -15.28
C VAL A 172 14.20 5.26 -15.39
N ARG A 173 14.16 5.84 -16.60
CA ARG A 173 14.48 7.25 -16.83
C ARG A 173 13.45 8.24 -16.25
N THR A 174 12.23 7.80 -15.95
CA THR A 174 11.21 8.65 -15.30
C THR A 174 11.29 8.63 -13.78
N LEU A 175 12.07 7.70 -13.20
CA LEU A 175 12.15 7.54 -11.76
C LEU A 175 12.87 8.73 -11.12
N SER A 176 12.18 9.38 -10.19
CA SER A 176 12.74 10.37 -9.28
C SER A 176 12.18 10.14 -7.89
N VAL A 177 13.01 10.30 -6.87
CA VAL A 177 12.55 10.31 -5.48
C VAL A 177 12.13 11.74 -5.13
N PRO A 178 10.94 11.95 -4.58
CA PRO A 178 10.44 13.29 -4.32
C PRO A 178 11.16 14.01 -3.17
N TYR A 179 11.81 13.25 -2.28
CA TYR A 179 12.38 13.77 -1.03
C TYR A 179 13.77 13.22 -0.74
N GLN A 180 14.59 13.97 -0.01
CA GLN A 180 15.97 13.55 0.33
C GLN A 180 16.02 12.30 1.21
N ASN A 181 15.04 12.14 2.11
CA ASN A 181 14.95 10.98 3.00
C ASN A 181 14.07 9.85 2.45
N SER A 182 13.63 9.94 1.19
CA SER A 182 12.79 8.91 0.57
C SER A 182 13.58 8.03 -0.40
N SER A 183 13.12 6.78 -0.55
CA SER A 183 13.77 5.83 -1.44
C SER A 183 12.79 4.79 -1.99
N PHE A 184 13.12 4.26 -3.16
CA PHE A 184 12.42 3.12 -3.72
C PHE A 184 12.95 1.81 -3.15
N PHE A 185 12.05 0.91 -2.75
CA PHE A 185 12.40 -0.47 -2.42
C PHE A 185 12.33 -1.32 -3.69
N ASN A 186 13.48 -1.50 -4.34
CA ASN A 186 13.60 -2.29 -5.56
C ASN A 186 13.67 -3.78 -5.24
N PHE A 187 12.91 -4.58 -5.99
CA PHE A 187 12.93 -6.04 -5.89
C PHE A 187 12.60 -6.66 -7.25
N ILE A 188 12.98 -7.93 -7.44
CA ILE A 188 12.77 -8.66 -8.71
C ILE A 188 11.80 -9.84 -8.56
N ALA A 189 11.48 -10.24 -7.32
CA ALA A 189 10.47 -11.22 -6.96
C ALA A 189 10.12 -11.07 -5.46
N SER A 190 8.88 -11.38 -5.08
CA SER A 190 8.46 -11.47 -3.68
C SER A 190 7.93 -12.87 -3.36
N HIS A 191 7.52 -13.08 -2.11
CA HIS A 191 6.84 -14.32 -1.69
C HIS A 191 5.47 -14.49 -2.36
N ASP A 192 4.87 -13.42 -2.88
CA ASP A 192 3.62 -13.44 -3.67
C ASP A 192 3.87 -13.68 -5.17
N GLY A 193 5.14 -13.79 -5.58
CA GLY A 193 5.54 -13.93 -6.98
C GLY A 193 5.74 -12.59 -7.69
N ILE A 194 5.39 -12.54 -8.98
CA ILE A 194 5.49 -11.33 -9.82
C ILE A 194 4.08 -10.88 -10.17
N GLY A 195 3.62 -9.81 -9.51
CA GLY A 195 2.37 -9.14 -9.88
C GLY A 195 2.52 -8.38 -11.20
N VAL A 196 1.56 -8.54 -12.11
CA VAL A 196 1.56 -7.85 -13.42
C VAL A 196 0.73 -6.56 -13.41
N MET A 197 -0.16 -6.38 -12.42
CA MET A 197 -0.95 -5.15 -12.22
C MET A 197 -0.11 -3.85 -12.20
N PRO A 198 1.07 -3.81 -11.58
CA PRO A 198 1.95 -2.64 -11.57
C PRO A 198 2.52 -2.25 -12.93
N ALA A 199 2.45 -3.14 -13.93
CA ALA A 199 2.89 -2.84 -15.29
C ALA A 199 1.80 -2.13 -16.12
N LYS A 200 0.55 -2.05 -15.63
CA LYS A 200 -0.52 -1.33 -16.33
C LYS A 200 -0.15 0.14 -16.52
N GLY A 201 -0.37 0.63 -17.74
CA GLY A 201 0.03 1.98 -18.16
C GLY A 201 1.49 2.09 -18.62
N LEU A 202 2.31 1.07 -18.36
CA LEU A 202 3.68 0.95 -18.87
C LEU A 202 3.77 -0.05 -20.02
N LEU A 203 3.01 -1.14 -19.91
CA LEU A 203 2.77 -2.14 -20.94
C LEU A 203 1.31 -2.04 -21.44
N THR A 204 1.09 -2.50 -22.67
CA THR A 204 -0.25 -2.71 -23.24
C THR A 204 -0.92 -3.95 -22.63
N ASP A 205 -2.24 -4.04 -22.69
CA ASP A 205 -2.97 -5.20 -22.15
C ASP A 205 -2.51 -6.52 -22.82
N ALA A 206 -2.20 -6.49 -24.12
CA ALA A 206 -1.69 -7.65 -24.86
C ALA A 206 -0.25 -8.06 -24.48
N GLU A 207 0.54 -7.17 -23.90
CA GLU A 207 1.86 -7.49 -23.35
C GLU A 207 1.79 -8.01 -21.90
N ILE A 208 0.64 -7.80 -21.23
CA ILE A 208 0.37 -8.24 -19.85
C ILE A 208 -0.28 -9.63 -19.82
N GLU A 209 -1.15 -9.94 -20.78
CA GLU A 209 -1.83 -11.24 -20.95
C GLU A 209 -0.89 -12.35 -21.48
#